data_AF-A0AAD6TAE9-F1
#
_entry.id   AF-A0AAD6TAE9-F1
#
_cell.length_a   1.000
_cell.length_b   1.000
_cell.length_c   1.000
_cell.angle_alpha   90.00
_cell.angle_beta   90.00
_cell.angle_gamma   90.00
#
_symmetry.space_group_name_H-M   'P 1'
#
loop_
_entity.id
_entity.type
_entity.pdbx_description
1 polymer ?
#
loop_
_entity_poly.entity_id
_entity_poly.type
_entity_poly.pdbx_seq_one_letter_code
_entity_poly.pdbx_strand_id
1 'polypeptide(L)'
;MWTSTASDIASTTFGALCIASALPFVGVPFPTRGWATYYADKNLYLSQLSGGRLTPRAAGWASAALRIAVGSAAIYPPTREASLIANTAVVVRGTFLAHRDGRPMRPQWTMLGALGLCLLLGRL
;
A
#
# COMPACT_ATOMS: atom_id res chain seq x y z
N MET A 1 -20.67 -18.31 9.80
CA MET A 1 -19.39 -18.83 10.33
C MET A 1 -18.29 -18.79 9.27
N TRP A 2 -18.51 -19.31 8.06
CA TRP A 2 -17.53 -19.27 6.95
C TRP A 2 -17.13 -17.86 6.46
N THR A 3 -18.05 -16.89 6.49
CA THR A 3 -17.80 -15.51 6.03
C THR A 3 -16.82 -14.75 6.92
N SER A 4 -16.94 -14.90 8.24
CA SER A 4 -15.96 -14.36 9.21
C SER A 4 -14.55 -14.93 8.98
N THR A 5 -14.43 -16.24 8.75
CA THR A 5 -13.13 -16.88 8.47
C THR A 5 -12.50 -16.37 7.16
N ALA A 6 -13.29 -16.20 6.10
CA ALA A 6 -12.80 -15.66 4.83
C ALA A 6 -12.35 -14.20 4.95
N SER A 7 -13.09 -13.36 5.68
CA SER A 7 -12.74 -11.97 5.96
C SER A 7 -11.43 -11.85 6.75
N ASP A 8 -11.26 -12.70 7.77
CA ASP A 8 -10.05 -12.74 8.59
C ASP A 8 -8.83 -13.18 7.79
N ILE A 9 -8.96 -14.24 6.98
CA ILE A 9 -7.87 -14.70 6.11
C ILE A 9 -7.49 -13.61 5.10
N ALA A 10 -8.47 -13.07 4.37
CA ALA A 10 -8.21 -12.05 3.34
C ALA A 10 -7.51 -10.82 3.93
N SER A 11 -8.02 -10.30 5.05
CA SER A 11 -7.49 -9.11 5.70
C SER A 11 -6.13 -9.36 6.34
N THR A 12 -5.90 -10.55 6.89
CA THR A 12 -4.60 -10.96 7.44
C THR A 12 -3.56 -11.10 6.34
N THR A 13 -3.89 -11.79 5.25
CA THR A 13 -3.01 -11.93 4.08
C THR A 13 -2.69 -10.56 3.48
N PHE A 14 -3.69 -9.71 3.31
CA PHE A 14 -3.50 -8.35 2.81
C PHE A 14 -2.55 -7.55 3.72
N GLY A 15 -2.78 -7.58 5.04
CA GLY A 15 -1.97 -6.85 6.01
C GLY A 15 -0.52 -7.36 6.06
N ALA A 16 -0.34 -8.68 6.05
CA ALA A 16 0.98 -9.31 6.01
C ALA A 16 1.76 -8.94 4.73
N LEU A 17 1.10 -8.94 3.57
CA LEU A 17 1.71 -8.52 2.30
C LEU A 17 2.06 -7.03 2.30
N CYS A 18 1.21 -6.18 2.89
CA CYS A 18 1.53 -4.76 3.08
C CYS A 18 2.82 -4.60 3.89
N ILE A 19 2.92 -5.26 5.05
CA ILE A 19 4.10 -5.23 5.92
C ILE A 19 5.33 -5.78 5.19
N ALA A 20 5.22 -6.94 4.54
CA ALA A 20 6.32 -7.55 3.80
C ALA A 20 6.83 -6.64 2.66
N SER A 21 5.94 -5.90 2.00
CA SER A 21 6.33 -4.95 0.95
C SER A 21 7.10 -3.72 1.47
N ALA A 22 7.18 -3.53 2.79
CA ALA A 22 8.02 -2.51 3.42
C ALA A 22 9.48 -2.96 3.60
N LEU A 23 9.76 -4.26 3.59
CA LEU A 23 11.10 -4.83 3.81
C LEU A 23 12.18 -4.20 2.92
N PRO A 24 11.93 -3.92 1.63
CA PRO A 24 12.99 -3.35 0.80
C PRO A 24 13.44 -1.95 1.18
N PHE A 25 12.58 -1.21 1.89
CA PHE A 25 12.88 0.15 2.34
C PHE A 25 13.74 0.17 3.60
N VAL A 26 13.87 -0.98 4.28
CA VAL A 26 14.70 -1.14 5.50
C VAL A 26 15.97 -1.97 5.25
N GLY A 27 16.28 -2.27 3.98
CA GLY A 27 17.54 -2.90 3.58
C GLY A 27 17.44 -4.29 2.95
N VAL A 28 16.23 -4.85 2.83
CA VAL A 28 16.06 -6.13 2.10
C VAL A 28 16.15 -5.87 0.58
N PRO A 29 16.84 -6.71 -0.21
CA PRO A 29 16.88 -6.52 -1.66
C PRO A 29 15.49 -6.58 -2.30
N PHE A 30 15.25 -5.74 -3.32
CA PHE A 30 14.09 -5.91 -4.18
C PHE A 30 14.22 -7.21 -5.00
N PRO A 31 13.11 -7.90 -5.29
CA PRO A 31 13.14 -9.17 -6.02
C PRO A 31 13.66 -9.03 -7.45
N THR A 32 13.49 -7.86 -8.07
CA THR A 32 14.03 -7.56 -9.39
C THR A 32 14.51 -6.12 -9.47
N ARG A 33 15.43 -5.86 -10.41
CA ARG A 33 15.91 -4.50 -10.71
C ARG A 33 14.77 -3.56 -11.13
N GLY A 34 13.76 -4.09 -11.82
CA GLY A 34 12.58 -3.34 -12.23
C GLY A 34 11.73 -2.82 -11.07
N TRP A 35 11.65 -3.55 -9.95
CA TRP A 35 10.99 -3.07 -8.74
C TRP A 35 11.81 -1.99 -8.03
N ALA A 36 13.13 -2.14 -8.00
CA ALA A 36 14.02 -1.14 -7.43
C ALA A 36 13.92 0.19 -8.19
N THR A 37 13.97 0.16 -9.53
CA THR A 37 13.83 1.36 -10.37
C THR A 37 12.46 1.99 -10.20
N TYR A 38 11.38 1.19 -10.21
CA TYR A 38 10.03 1.69 -9.99
C TYR A 38 9.89 2.43 -8.65
N TYR A 39 10.40 1.87 -7.55
CA TYR A 39 10.28 2.53 -6.24
C TYR A 39 11.22 3.73 -6.08
N ALA A 40 12.37 3.74 -6.75
CA ALA A 40 13.21 4.93 -6.84
C ALA A 40 12.47 6.07 -7.55
N ASP A 41 11.86 5.79 -8.72
CA ASP A 41 11.07 6.77 -9.49
C ASP A 41 9.86 7.26 -8.70
N LYS A 42 9.13 6.35 -8.03
CA LYS A 42 8.00 6.69 -7.17
C LYS A 42 8.43 7.63 -6.04
N ASN A 43 9.54 7.34 -5.37
CA ASN A 43 10.03 8.15 -4.26
C ASN A 43 10.47 9.54 -4.73
N LEU A 44 11.11 9.63 -5.91
CA LEU A 44 11.44 10.90 -6.54
C LEU A 44 10.17 11.71 -6.88
N TYR A 45 9.15 11.06 -7.42
CA TYR A 45 7.87 11.70 -7.72
C TYR A 45 7.17 12.21 -6.45
N LEU A 46 7.16 11.44 -5.37
CA LEU A 46 6.63 11.89 -4.07
C LEU A 46 7.40 13.09 -3.51
N SER A 47 8.73 13.11 -3.69
CA SER A 47 9.57 14.26 -3.32
C SER A 47 9.15 15.52 -4.11
N GLN A 48 8.92 15.39 -5.41
CA GLN A 48 8.44 16.48 -6.28
C GLN A 48 7.05 16.98 -5.86
N LEU A 49 6.10 16.07 -5.58
CA LEU A 49 4.76 16.42 -5.09
C LEU A 49 4.80 17.16 -3.74
N SER A 50 5.81 16.91 -2.92
CA SER A 50 6.01 17.62 -1.64
C SER A 50 6.67 19.00 -1.79
N GLY A 51 6.95 19.45 -3.01
CA GLY A 51 7.71 20.68 -3.27
C GLY A 51 9.16 20.60 -2.76
N GLY A 52 9.75 19.41 -2.73
CA GLY A 52 11.11 19.20 -2.23
C GLY A 52 11.25 19.14 -0.71
N ARG A 53 10.15 19.27 0.05
CA ARG A 53 10.17 19.17 1.52
C ARG A 53 10.51 17.76 2.02
N LEU A 54 10.17 16.75 1.23
CA LEU A 54 10.45 15.34 1.50
C LEU A 54 11.56 14.87 0.55
N THR A 55 12.71 14.42 1.07
CA THR A 55 13.73 13.81 0.21
C THR A 55 13.23 12.46 -0.35
N PRO A 56 13.71 11.98 -1.51
CA PRO A 56 13.29 10.68 -2.04
C PRO A 56 13.52 9.54 -1.04
N ARG A 57 14.62 9.58 -0.28
CA ARG A 57 14.89 8.60 0.77
C ARG A 57 13.84 8.67 1.89
N ALA A 58 13.52 9.86 2.37
CA ALA A 58 12.47 10.05 3.38
C ALA A 58 11.09 9.61 2.87
N ALA A 59 10.79 9.82 1.59
CA ALA A 59 9.56 9.32 0.96
C ALA A 59 9.49 7.78 0.96
N GLY A 60 10.62 7.11 0.77
CA GLY A 60 10.75 5.66 0.92
C GLY A 60 10.44 5.19 2.34
N TRP A 61 11.06 5.81 3.36
CA TRP A 61 10.81 5.50 4.77
C TRP A 61 9.37 5.76 5.19
N ALA A 62 8.80 6.91 4.79
CA ALA A 62 7.41 7.24 5.05
C ALA A 62 6.47 6.21 4.41
N SER A 63 6.75 5.79 3.18
CA SER A 63 5.99 4.74 2.50
C SER A 63 6.10 3.39 3.21
N ALA A 64 7.26 3.07 3.79
CA ALA A 64 7.46 1.85 4.57
C ALA A 64 6.65 1.89 5.88
N ALA A 65 6.76 2.99 6.64
CA ALA A 65 6.01 3.19 7.88
C ALA A 65 4.50 3.10 7.65
N LEU A 66 3.99 3.73 6.59
CA LEU A 66 2.56 3.70 6.27
C LEU A 66 2.08 2.28 5.93
N ARG A 67 2.86 1.50 5.17
CA ARG A 67 2.54 0.11 4.85
C ARG A 67 2.47 -0.78 6.09
N ILE A 68 3.39 -0.58 7.03
CA ILE A 68 3.40 -1.32 8.29
C ILE A 68 2.18 -0.93 9.12
N ALA A 69 1.91 0.37 9.27
CA ALA A 69 0.77 0.87 10.03
C ALA A 69 -0.57 0.36 9.47
N VAL A 70 -0.79 0.49 8.16
CA VAL A 70 -1.98 -0.01 7.48
C VAL A 70 -2.07 -1.54 7.57
N GLY A 71 -0.97 -2.25 7.37
CA GLY A 71 -0.97 -3.71 7.42
C GLY A 71 -1.31 -4.25 8.80
N SER A 72 -0.74 -3.68 9.85
CA SER A 72 -1.07 -4.01 11.24
C SER A 72 -2.53 -3.68 11.58
N ALA A 73 -3.03 -2.52 11.13
CA ALA A 73 -4.41 -2.13 11.35
C ALA A 73 -5.41 -2.99 10.56
N ALA A 74 -5.06 -3.48 9.38
CA ALA A 74 -5.89 -4.41 8.61
C ALA A 74 -5.98 -5.80 9.27
N ILE A 75 -4.91 -6.24 9.93
CA ILE A 75 -4.90 -7.50 10.70
C ILE A 75 -5.79 -7.37 11.94
N TYR A 76 -5.68 -6.25 12.67
CA TYR A 76 -6.39 -6.03 13.93
C TYR A 76 -7.89 -5.74 13.71
N PRO A 77 -8.82 -6.64 14.11
CA PRO A 77 -10.23 -6.53 13.74
C PRO A 77 -10.89 -5.18 14.09
N PRO A 78 -10.64 -4.56 15.28
CA PRO A 78 -11.27 -3.30 15.65
C PRO A 78 -10.91 -2.10 14.76
N THR A 79 -9.76 -2.12 14.08
CA THR A 79 -9.31 -1.01 13.21
C THR A 79 -9.30 -1.36 11.73
N ARG A 80 -9.61 -2.62 11.39
CA ARG A 80 -9.55 -3.17 10.04
C ARG A 80 -10.32 -2.34 9.03
N GLU A 81 -11.62 -2.17 9.22
CA GLU A 81 -12.47 -1.49 8.24
C GLU A 81 -12.02 -0.05 8.00
N ALA A 82 -11.80 0.71 9.07
CA ALA A 82 -11.31 2.08 8.98
C ALA A 82 -9.97 2.16 8.24
N SER A 83 -9.05 1.22 8.51
CA SER A 83 -7.74 1.18 7.84
C SER A 83 -7.86 0.85 6.35
N LEU A 84 -8.75 -0.09 5.97
CA LEU A 84 -8.98 -0.48 4.58
C LEU A 84 -9.62 0.67 3.78
N ILE A 85 -10.58 1.39 4.38
CA ILE A 85 -11.20 2.59 3.77
C ILE A 85 -10.16 3.69 3.58
N ALA A 86 -9.39 4.02 4.62
CA ALA A 86 -8.35 5.04 4.56
C ALA A 86 -7.29 4.69 3.49
N ASN A 87 -6.86 3.43 3.45
CA ASN A 87 -5.90 2.97 2.44
C ASN A 87 -6.50 3.05 1.03
N THR A 88 -7.78 2.71 0.86
CA THR A 88 -8.48 2.85 -0.44
C THR A 88 -8.45 4.29 -0.91
N ALA A 89 -8.78 5.26 -0.06
CA ALA A 89 -8.74 6.69 -0.42
C ALA A 89 -7.33 7.14 -0.86
N VAL A 90 -6.28 6.71 -0.13
CA VAL A 90 -4.89 7.02 -0.47
C VAL A 90 -4.48 6.40 -1.80
N VAL A 91 -4.81 5.12 -2.02
CA VAL A 91 -4.47 4.41 -3.27
C VAL A 91 -5.23 5.01 -4.45
N VAL A 92 -6.53 5.30 -4.33
CA VAL A 92 -7.32 5.94 -5.39
C VAL A 92 -6.72 7.30 -5.76
N ARG A 93 -6.45 8.16 -4.77
CA ARG A 93 -5.84 9.48 -5.02
C ARG A 93 -4.47 9.35 -5.67
N GLY A 94 -3.62 8.46 -5.15
CA GLY A 94 -2.29 8.20 -5.71
C GLY A 94 -2.35 7.65 -7.14
N THR A 95 -3.37 6.85 -7.44
CA THR A 95 -3.61 6.29 -8.79
C THR A 95 -4.02 7.36 -9.76
N PHE A 96 -4.95 8.24 -9.37
CA PHE A 96 -5.36 9.36 -10.21
C PHE A 96 -4.20 10.32 -10.50
N LEU A 97 -3.41 10.68 -9.49
CA LEU A 97 -2.24 11.55 -9.68
C LEU A 97 -1.18 10.91 -10.58
N ALA A 98 -0.87 9.63 -10.36
CA ALA A 98 0.07 8.90 -11.20
C ALA A 98 -0.43 8.79 -12.65
N HIS A 99 -1.74 8.58 -12.86
CA HIS A 99 -2.35 8.56 -14.17
C HIS A 99 -2.21 9.89 -14.90
N ARG A 100 -2.65 10.97 -14.25
CA ARG A 100 -2.60 12.32 -14.79
C ARG A 100 -1.18 12.72 -15.20
N ASP A 101 -0.19 12.31 -14.41
CA ASP A 101 1.21 12.69 -14.61
C ASP A 101 2.01 11.65 -15.42
N GLY A 102 1.34 10.67 -16.06
CA GLY A 102 1.97 9.69 -16.95
C GLY A 102 2.98 8.74 -16.26
N ARG A 103 2.81 8.50 -14.96
CA ARG A 103 3.74 7.70 -14.15
C ARG A 103 3.40 6.20 -14.19
N PRO A 104 4.39 5.30 -14.01
CA PRO A 104 4.14 3.86 -13.99
C PRO A 104 3.19 3.45 -12.84
N MET A 105 2.29 2.50 -13.12
CA MET A 105 1.19 2.08 -12.22
C MET A 105 1.33 0.67 -11.64
N ARG A 106 2.52 0.08 -11.67
CA ARG A 106 2.75 -1.30 -11.18
C ARG A 106 2.81 -1.29 -9.64
N PRO A 107 1.74 -1.49 -8.83
CA PRO A 107 0.60 -2.40 -9.02
C PRO A 107 -0.73 -1.83 -8.45
N GLN A 108 -1.16 -0.65 -8.90
CA GLN A 108 -2.25 0.08 -8.26
C GLN A 108 -3.62 -0.60 -8.42
N TRP A 109 -3.91 -1.14 -9.61
CA TRP A 109 -5.19 -1.80 -9.89
C TRP A 109 -5.39 -3.08 -9.08
N THR A 110 -4.34 -3.89 -8.92
CA THR A 110 -4.41 -5.11 -8.10
C THR A 110 -4.55 -4.78 -6.62
N MET A 111 -3.92 -3.68 -6.15
CA MET A 111 -4.08 -3.19 -4.78
C MET A 111 -5.51 -2.71 -4.52
N LEU A 112 -6.14 -1.98 -5.46
CA LEU A 112 -7.55 -1.58 -5.36
C LEU A 112 -8.49 -2.80 -5.35
N GLY A 113 -8.22 -3.80 -6.19
CA GLY A 113 -9.00 -5.05 -6.19
C GLY A 113 -8.89 -5.81 -4.86
N ALA A 114 -7.69 -5.92 -4.30
CA ALA A 114 -7.47 -6.57 -3.00
C ALA A 114 -8.18 -5.83 -1.85
N LEU A 115 -8.13 -4.50 -1.85
CA LEU A 115 -8.86 -3.67 -0.89
C LEU A 115 -10.37 -3.84 -1.01
N GLY A 116 -10.90 -3.82 -2.24
CA GLY A 116 -12.31 -4.06 -2.51
C GLY A 116 -12.79 -5.43 -2.04
N LEU A 117 -11.98 -6.48 -2.26
CA LEU A 117 -12.27 -7.83 -1.77
C LEU A 117 -12.31 -7.88 -0.24
N CYS A 118 -11.33 -7.29 0.46
CA CYS A 118 -11.29 -7.27 1.92
C CYS A 118 -12.50 -6.52 2.50
N LEU A 119 -12.89 -5.38 1.89
CA LEU A 119 -14.07 -4.62 2.31
C LEU A 119 -15.37 -5.37 2.05
N LEU A 120 -15.50 -6.03 0.89
CA LEU A 120 -16.69 -6.82 0.55
C LEU A 120 -16.86 -8.00 1.52
N LEU A 121 -15.80 -8.75 1.78
CA LEU A 121 -15.83 -9.88 2.72
C LEU A 121 -16.06 -9.44 4.17
N GLY A 122 -15.65 -8.22 4.54
CA GLY A 122 -15.96 -7.65 5.86
C GLY A 122 -17.43 -7.28 6.07
N ARG A 123 -18.23 -7.20 4.98
CA ARG A 123 -19.65 -6.83 5.01
C ARG A 123 -20.60 -8.03 4.80
N LEU A 124 -20.06 -9.22 4.50
CA LEU A 124 -20.78 -10.49 4.29
C LEU A 124 -20.63 -11.41 5.51
#